data_AF-A0A1H8DUH7-F1
#
_entry.id   AF-A0A1H8DUH7-F1
#
_cell.length_a   1.000
_cell.length_b   1.000
_cell.length_c   1.000
_cell.angle_alpha   90.00
_cell.angle_beta   90.00
_cell.angle_gamma   90.00
#
_symmetry.space_group_name_H-M   'P 1'
#
loop_
_entity.id
_entity.type
_entity.pdbx_description
1 polymer ?
#
loop_
_entity_poly.entity_id
_entity_poly.type
_entity_poly.pdbx_seq_one_letter_code
_entity_poly.pdbx_strand_id
1 'polypeptide(L)'
;MADTKITEPTEILLAFIDDEDKALEKLEQGSFYCYNHYEIKALIPRAPRLLDDEQLFMFYFHLLRNDVLPAVKKEEDFEVLRLAYQPVTNLLGSDYTLCGLGRAQGILLFGHDGKWALANEEPLTLEAYLKYRKVWAHVNNYVSIPGMLEKKARFLPYGEDILLVMRIMKVLRGQRYTEAENLRVTQLWFWGLVFIALLHPPSARVVVEDLTTLFDGSGDWIDRLEILRRYLVVAGYPDLVEKTDLKLATATGSRPELA
;
A
#
# COMPACT_ATOMS: atom_id res chain seq x y z
N MET A 1 38.74 16.79 -0.62
CA MET A 1 38.57 15.59 -1.46
C MET A 1 37.78 16.03 -2.68
N ALA A 2 38.25 15.75 -3.88
CA ALA A 2 37.58 16.20 -5.10
C ALA A 2 36.26 15.42 -5.26
N ASP A 3 35.14 16.15 -5.28
CA ASP A 3 33.83 15.64 -5.70
C ASP A 3 33.93 15.24 -7.17
N THR A 4 34.26 13.98 -7.44
CA THR A 4 34.08 13.40 -8.76
C THR A 4 32.58 13.33 -8.99
N LYS A 5 32.04 14.29 -9.76
CA LYS A 5 30.64 14.31 -10.13
C LYS A 5 30.36 13.06 -10.98
N ILE A 6 29.82 12.02 -10.33
CA ILE A 6 29.35 10.81 -11.01
C ILE A 6 28.31 11.26 -12.03
N THR A 7 28.61 11.05 -13.30
CA THR A 7 27.76 11.54 -14.40
C THR A 7 27.29 10.41 -15.32
N GLU A 8 27.98 9.26 -15.29
CA GLU A 8 27.58 8.12 -16.09
C GLU A 8 26.37 7.39 -15.47
N PRO A 9 25.31 7.11 -16.25
CA PRO A 9 24.11 6.45 -15.75
C PRO A 9 24.36 5.15 -14.99
N THR A 10 25.26 4.30 -15.48
CA THR A 10 25.60 3.03 -14.81
C THR A 10 26.28 3.28 -13.48
N GLU A 11 27.21 4.24 -13.40
CA GLU A 11 27.92 4.57 -12.16
C GLU A 11 26.96 5.10 -11.08
N ILE A 12 25.94 5.88 -11.46
CA ILE A 12 24.90 6.36 -10.52
C ILE A 12 24.13 5.18 -9.90
N LEU A 13 23.74 4.19 -10.71
CA LEU A 13 23.02 3.02 -10.23
C LEU A 13 23.89 2.14 -9.34
N LEU A 14 25.16 1.92 -9.72
CA LEU A 14 26.11 1.14 -8.93
C LEU A 14 26.45 1.84 -7.60
N ALA A 15 26.62 3.16 -7.60
CA ALA A 15 26.85 3.93 -6.38
C ALA A 15 25.65 3.88 -5.42
N PHE A 16 24.43 3.87 -5.95
CA PHE A 16 23.23 3.64 -5.14
C PHE A 16 23.23 2.25 -4.50
N ILE A 17 23.54 1.19 -5.26
CA ILE A 17 23.60 -0.19 -4.73
C ILE A 17 24.66 -0.29 -3.62
N ASP A 18 25.88 0.19 -3.88
CA ASP A 18 27.00 0.13 -2.95
C ASP A 18 26.75 0.91 -1.65
N ASP A 19 26.10 2.07 -1.72
CA ASP A 19 25.72 2.85 -0.54
C ASP A 19 24.64 2.14 0.30
N GLU A 20 23.63 1.57 -0.35
CA GLU A 20 22.55 0.83 0.33
C GLU A 20 23.02 -0.51 0.93
N ASP A 21 23.96 -1.20 0.29
CA ASP A 21 24.58 -2.41 0.84
C ASP A 21 25.36 -2.09 2.11
N LYS A 22 26.19 -1.04 2.09
CA LYS A 22 26.95 -0.57 3.26
C LYS A 22 26.04 -0.07 4.39
N ALA A 23 24.91 0.55 4.05
CA ALA A 23 23.93 1.00 5.03
C ALA A 23 23.16 -0.17 5.65
N LEU A 24 22.86 -1.22 4.86
CA LEU A 24 22.18 -2.42 5.35
C LEU A 24 22.98 -3.17 6.41
N GLU A 25 24.32 -3.20 6.30
CA GLU A 25 25.20 -3.78 7.33
C GLU A 25 25.01 -3.10 8.70
N LYS A 26 24.54 -1.85 8.71
CA LYS A 26 24.25 -1.05 9.91
C LYS A 26 22.76 -1.02 10.25
N LEU A 27 21.93 -1.76 9.53
CA LEU A 27 20.47 -1.80 9.64
C LEU A 27 19.81 -0.43 9.36
N GLU A 28 20.36 0.32 8.40
CA GLU A 28 19.87 1.64 7.99
C GLU A 28 19.68 1.73 6.46
N GLN A 29 19.13 2.85 6.00
CA GLN A 29 18.97 3.23 4.60
C GLN A 29 20.19 4.04 4.13
N GLY A 30 20.54 3.85 2.87
CA GLY A 30 21.57 4.65 2.21
C GLY A 30 21.22 6.14 2.18
N SER A 31 22.26 6.98 2.23
CA SER A 31 22.11 8.42 2.08
C SER A 31 22.11 8.86 0.62
N PHE A 32 22.67 8.05 -0.28
CA PHE A 32 22.86 8.37 -1.69
C PHE A 32 21.53 8.60 -2.40
N TYR A 33 20.50 7.82 -2.08
CA TYR A 33 19.17 7.97 -2.66
C TYR A 33 18.59 9.36 -2.37
N CYS A 34 18.67 9.85 -1.13
CA CYS A 34 18.12 11.15 -0.75
C CYS A 34 18.64 12.30 -1.63
N TYR A 35 19.92 12.26 -1.99
CA TYR A 35 20.56 13.30 -2.81
C TYR A 35 20.42 13.08 -4.32
N ASN A 36 20.14 11.85 -4.78
CA ASN A 36 20.15 11.49 -6.22
C ASN A 36 18.82 10.85 -6.69
N HIS A 37 17.74 10.97 -5.92
CA HIS A 37 16.49 10.26 -6.21
C HIS A 37 15.87 10.64 -7.56
N TYR A 38 16.08 11.87 -8.06
CA TYR A 38 15.57 12.28 -9.37
C TYR A 38 16.28 11.53 -10.50
N GLU A 39 17.61 11.46 -10.43
CA GLU A 39 18.47 10.75 -11.37
C GLU A 39 18.18 9.25 -11.34
N ILE A 40 18.14 8.64 -10.15
CA ILE A 40 17.84 7.22 -9.97
C ILE A 40 16.46 6.89 -10.56
N LYS A 41 15.41 7.66 -10.23
CA LYS A 41 14.05 7.43 -10.76
C LYS A 41 14.00 7.51 -12.29
N ALA A 42 14.75 8.44 -12.89
CA ALA A 42 14.82 8.57 -14.35
C ALA A 42 15.51 7.36 -15.02
N LEU A 43 16.40 6.68 -14.29
CA LEU A 43 17.16 5.53 -14.79
C LEU A 43 16.47 4.18 -14.58
N ILE A 44 15.46 4.07 -13.71
CA ILE A 44 14.72 2.81 -13.46
C ILE A 44 14.30 2.09 -14.77
N PRO A 45 13.70 2.76 -15.78
CA PRO A 45 13.27 2.07 -17.00
C PRO A 45 14.43 1.60 -17.90
N ARG A 46 15.66 2.08 -17.65
CA ARG A 46 16.88 1.75 -18.40
C ARG A 46 17.78 0.78 -17.64
N ALA A 47 17.56 0.59 -16.33
CA ALA A 47 18.40 -0.25 -15.47
C ALA A 47 18.67 -1.66 -16.04
N PRO A 48 17.69 -2.39 -16.62
CA PRO A 48 17.95 -3.72 -17.19
C PRO A 48 18.92 -3.75 -18.39
N ARG A 49 19.25 -2.59 -18.97
CA ARG A 49 20.25 -2.48 -20.05
C ARG A 49 21.60 -1.98 -19.54
N LEU A 50 21.66 -1.47 -18.31
CA LEU A 50 22.83 -0.82 -17.73
C LEU A 50 23.50 -1.71 -16.67
N LEU A 51 22.74 -2.63 -16.09
CA LEU A 51 23.15 -3.53 -15.01
C LEU A 51 23.11 -4.97 -15.50
N ASP A 52 24.00 -5.80 -14.96
CA ASP A 52 23.88 -7.26 -15.08
C ASP A 52 22.76 -7.81 -14.17
N ASP A 53 22.50 -9.12 -14.25
CA ASP A 53 21.38 -9.76 -13.53
C ASP A 53 21.50 -9.62 -12.00
N GLU A 54 22.70 -9.74 -11.45
CA GLU A 54 22.96 -9.64 -10.00
C GLU A 54 22.78 -8.19 -9.53
N GLN A 55 23.35 -7.25 -10.27
CA GLN A 55 23.19 -5.82 -10.00
C GLN A 55 21.74 -5.37 -10.14
N LEU A 56 21.00 -5.87 -11.13
CA LEU A 56 19.58 -5.55 -11.32
C LEU A 56 18.72 -6.08 -10.16
N PHE A 57 19.02 -7.29 -9.69
CA PHE A 57 18.38 -7.85 -8.50
C PHE A 57 18.61 -6.96 -7.28
N MET A 58 19.88 -6.59 -7.00
CA MET A 58 20.23 -5.74 -5.86
C MET A 58 19.63 -4.35 -5.98
N PHE A 59 19.60 -3.79 -7.19
CA PHE A 59 18.95 -2.52 -7.47
C PHE A 59 17.45 -2.55 -7.11
N TYR A 60 16.71 -3.56 -7.58
CA TYR A 60 15.29 -3.70 -7.27
C TYR A 60 15.03 -3.97 -5.79
N PHE A 61 15.87 -4.77 -5.14
CA PHE A 61 15.80 -5.02 -3.70
C PHE A 61 15.88 -3.72 -2.90
N HIS A 62 16.89 -2.88 -3.19
CA HIS A 62 17.08 -1.61 -2.48
C HIS A 62 16.06 -0.53 -2.85
N LEU A 63 15.56 -0.52 -4.10
CA LEU A 63 14.43 0.33 -4.46
C LEU A 63 13.19 -0.01 -3.62
N LEU A 64 12.87 -1.30 -3.48
CA LEU A 64 11.76 -1.74 -2.65
C LEU A 64 11.96 -1.38 -1.18
N ARG A 65 13.16 -1.58 -0.61
CA ARG A 65 13.49 -1.11 0.77
C ARG A 65 13.29 0.39 0.96
N ASN A 66 13.50 1.19 -0.08
CA ASN A 66 13.27 2.63 -0.08
C ASN A 66 11.83 3.05 -0.42
N ASP A 67 10.87 2.12 -0.43
CA ASP A 67 9.47 2.35 -0.85
C ASP A 67 9.34 2.90 -2.29
N VAL A 68 10.25 2.50 -3.17
CA VAL A 68 10.24 2.88 -4.58
C VAL A 68 9.73 1.72 -5.41
N LEU A 69 8.50 1.82 -5.89
CA LEU A 69 7.89 0.80 -6.75
C LEU A 69 8.31 0.98 -8.23
N PRO A 70 9.14 0.09 -8.81
CA PRO A 70 9.60 0.23 -10.18
C PRO A 70 8.46 0.00 -11.19
N ALA A 71 8.36 0.84 -12.22
CA ALA A 71 7.44 0.60 -13.34
C ALA A 71 8.17 -0.18 -14.45
N VAL A 72 8.36 -1.48 -14.22
CA VAL A 72 9.02 -2.36 -15.21
C VAL A 72 8.12 -2.56 -16.44
N LYS A 73 8.75 -2.85 -17.59
CA LYS A 73 8.06 -2.89 -18.90
C LYS A 73 8.01 -4.27 -19.53
N LYS A 74 8.83 -5.20 -19.07
CA LYS A 74 8.94 -6.56 -19.60
C LYS A 74 8.70 -7.58 -18.49
N GLU A 75 8.16 -8.73 -18.85
CA GLU A 75 7.93 -9.84 -17.90
C GLU A 75 9.25 -10.37 -17.32
N GLU A 76 10.33 -10.39 -18.10
CA GLU A 76 11.66 -10.79 -17.62
C GLU A 76 12.15 -9.87 -16.47
N ASP A 77 12.08 -8.55 -16.67
CA ASP A 77 12.45 -7.56 -15.65
C ASP A 77 11.54 -7.66 -14.41
N PHE A 78 10.26 -7.96 -14.63
CA PHE A 78 9.28 -8.18 -13.57
C PHE A 78 9.59 -9.41 -12.73
N GLU A 79 10.03 -10.49 -13.36
CA GLU A 79 10.45 -11.69 -12.63
C GLU A 79 11.65 -11.40 -11.72
N VAL A 80 12.64 -10.62 -12.19
CA VAL A 80 13.76 -10.16 -11.35
C VAL A 80 13.25 -9.30 -10.18
N LEU A 81 12.31 -8.38 -10.43
CA LEU A 81 11.69 -7.57 -9.36
C LEU A 81 10.94 -8.44 -8.34
N ARG A 82 10.21 -9.46 -8.80
CA ARG A 82 9.47 -10.40 -7.96
C ARG A 82 10.42 -11.24 -7.09
N LEU A 83 11.56 -11.66 -7.64
CA LEU A 83 12.61 -12.35 -6.89
C LEU A 83 13.26 -11.42 -5.87
N ALA A 84 13.55 -10.16 -6.25
CA ALA A 84 14.13 -9.15 -5.36
C ALA A 84 13.19 -8.79 -4.20
N TYR A 85 11.87 -8.94 -4.35
CA TYR A 85 10.92 -8.76 -3.25
C TYR A 85 11.05 -9.83 -2.15
N GLN A 86 11.46 -11.06 -2.47
CA GLN A 86 11.53 -12.14 -1.48
C GLN A 86 12.41 -11.81 -0.27
N PRO A 87 13.65 -11.34 -0.39
CA PRO A 87 14.42 -10.92 0.79
C PRO A 87 13.82 -9.71 1.52
N VAL A 88 13.08 -8.83 0.84
CA VAL A 88 12.41 -7.66 1.47
C VAL A 88 11.34 -8.10 2.46
N THR A 89 10.70 -9.26 2.26
CA THR A 89 9.62 -9.72 3.16
C THR A 89 10.08 -9.89 4.61
N ASN A 90 11.35 -10.20 4.82
CA ASN A 90 11.94 -10.33 6.15
C ASN A 90 12.08 -8.98 6.89
N LEU A 91 12.04 -7.87 6.14
CA LEU A 91 12.20 -6.51 6.65
C LEU A 91 10.86 -5.77 6.79
N LEU A 92 9.76 -6.33 6.30
CA LEU A 92 8.44 -5.70 6.38
C LEU A 92 7.98 -5.50 7.83
N GLY A 93 7.57 -4.28 8.15
CA GLY A 93 7.14 -3.89 9.50
C GLY A 93 8.30 -3.66 10.48
N SER A 94 9.54 -3.63 9.98
CA SER A 94 10.69 -3.11 10.74
C SER A 94 10.67 -1.58 10.81
N ASP A 95 11.73 -0.97 11.37
CA ASP A 95 11.89 0.48 11.38
C ASP A 95 11.90 1.02 9.94
N TYR A 96 11.31 2.21 9.74
CA TYR A 96 11.25 2.85 8.43
C TYR A 96 12.65 3.18 7.89
N THR A 97 13.64 3.34 8.77
CA THR A 97 15.05 3.51 8.39
C THR A 97 15.66 2.23 7.83
N LEU A 98 15.07 1.05 8.07
CA LEU A 98 15.55 -0.22 7.53
C LEU A 98 14.77 -0.63 6.27
N CYS A 99 13.45 -0.45 6.30
CA CYS A 99 12.55 -0.74 5.20
C CYS A 99 11.33 0.19 5.23
N GLY A 100 11.23 1.08 4.24
CA GLY A 100 10.08 1.95 4.05
C GLY A 100 8.86 1.25 3.46
N LEU A 101 9.02 0.08 2.85
CA LEU A 101 7.91 -0.64 2.23
C LEU A 101 6.92 -1.14 3.29
N GLY A 102 5.69 -0.65 3.22
CA GLY A 102 4.63 -1.09 4.11
C GLY A 102 4.24 -2.54 3.87
N ARG A 103 3.90 -3.28 4.94
CA ARG A 103 3.44 -4.67 4.82
C ARG A 103 2.15 -4.79 3.99
N ALA A 104 1.17 -3.91 4.22
CA ALA A 104 -0.05 -3.87 3.41
C ALA A 104 0.22 -3.61 1.91
N GLN A 105 1.23 -2.79 1.61
CA GLN A 105 1.67 -2.51 0.25
C GLN A 105 2.30 -3.75 -0.40
N GLY A 106 3.20 -4.42 0.31
CA GLY A 106 3.81 -5.68 -0.14
C GLY A 106 2.76 -6.74 -0.45
N ILE A 107 1.78 -6.92 0.44
CA ILE A 107 0.67 -7.86 0.23
C ILE A 107 -0.17 -7.45 -0.99
N LEU A 108 -0.54 -6.17 -1.14
CA LEU A 108 -1.34 -5.74 -2.28
C LEU A 108 -0.61 -5.98 -3.60
N LEU A 109 0.68 -5.64 -3.67
CA LEU A 109 1.45 -5.68 -4.92
C LEU A 109 1.92 -7.09 -5.27
N PHE A 110 2.42 -7.84 -4.30
CA PHE A 110 3.09 -9.12 -4.51
C PHE A 110 2.31 -10.33 -3.98
N GLY A 111 1.27 -10.09 -3.17
CA GLY A 111 0.34 -11.12 -2.71
C GLY A 111 0.77 -11.85 -1.45
N HIS A 112 1.89 -11.49 -0.85
CA HIS A 112 2.38 -12.07 0.38
C HIS A 112 3.31 -11.11 1.14
N ASP A 113 3.59 -11.41 2.40
CA ASP A 113 4.58 -10.71 3.24
C ASP A 113 5.66 -11.66 3.80
N GLY A 114 5.76 -12.87 3.24
CA GLY A 114 6.69 -13.91 3.68
C GLY A 114 6.20 -14.76 4.86
N LYS A 115 5.26 -14.26 5.67
CA LYS A 115 4.60 -14.99 6.77
C LYS A 115 3.19 -15.44 6.40
N TRP A 116 2.53 -14.67 5.55
CA TRP A 116 1.17 -14.84 5.10
C TRP A 116 1.08 -14.51 3.62
N ALA A 117 0.19 -15.21 2.92
CA ALA A 117 -0.08 -15.01 1.51
C ALA A 117 -1.59 -15.00 1.24
N LEU A 118 -1.98 -14.27 0.21
CA LEU A 118 -3.34 -14.27 -0.30
C LEU A 118 -3.71 -15.66 -0.80
N ALA A 119 -4.75 -16.26 -0.21
CA ALA A 119 -5.24 -17.57 -0.64
C ALA A 119 -5.94 -17.48 -2.01
N ASN A 120 -5.81 -18.54 -2.81
CA ASN A 120 -6.50 -18.71 -4.10
C ASN A 120 -6.32 -17.51 -5.05
N GLU A 121 -5.09 -17.02 -5.19
CA GLU A 121 -4.74 -16.04 -6.23
C GLU A 121 -4.09 -16.76 -7.41
N GLU A 122 -4.38 -16.25 -8.61
CA GLU A 122 -3.61 -16.60 -9.79
C GLU A 122 -2.14 -16.13 -9.64
N PRO A 123 -1.20 -16.76 -10.37
CA PRO A 123 0.16 -16.25 -10.46
C PRO A 123 0.19 -14.77 -10.83
N LEU A 124 0.95 -13.99 -10.07
CA LEU A 124 1.06 -12.55 -10.30
C LEU A 124 1.75 -12.28 -11.64
N THR A 125 1.05 -11.57 -12.53
CA THR A 125 1.59 -11.10 -13.83
C THR A 125 2.09 -9.66 -13.73
N LEU A 126 2.92 -9.21 -14.69
CA LEU A 126 3.31 -7.81 -14.78
C LEU A 126 2.10 -6.88 -14.90
N GLU A 127 1.10 -7.25 -15.70
CA GLU A 127 -0.13 -6.46 -15.87
C GLU A 127 -0.83 -6.23 -14.53
N ALA A 128 -1.00 -7.31 -13.75
CA ALA A 128 -1.61 -7.24 -12.43
C ALA A 128 -0.77 -6.38 -11.47
N TYR A 129 0.55 -6.55 -11.46
CA TYR A 129 1.47 -5.72 -10.67
C TYR A 129 1.33 -4.23 -11.02
N LEU A 130 1.37 -3.86 -12.30
CA LEU A 130 1.25 -2.47 -12.74
C LEU A 130 -0.10 -1.86 -12.37
N LYS A 131 -1.18 -2.65 -12.47
CA LYS A 131 -2.51 -2.27 -12.01
C LYS A 131 -2.53 -2.01 -10.50
N TYR A 132 -2.01 -2.91 -9.68
CA TYR A 132 -1.97 -2.74 -8.22
C TYR A 132 -1.08 -1.58 -7.80
N ARG A 133 0.07 -1.40 -8.47
CA ARG A 133 0.96 -0.24 -8.29
C ARG A 133 0.22 1.08 -8.55
N LYS A 134 -0.58 1.14 -9.62
CA LYS A 134 -1.40 2.32 -9.94
C LYS A 134 -2.44 2.61 -8.87
N VAL A 135 -3.10 1.57 -8.36
CA VAL A 135 -4.07 1.68 -7.25
C VAL A 135 -3.38 2.20 -5.98
N TRP A 136 -2.23 1.61 -5.61
CA TRP A 136 -1.48 2.03 -4.45
C TRP A 136 -1.03 3.50 -4.54
N ALA A 137 -0.48 3.89 -5.70
CA ALA A 137 -0.14 5.28 -5.97
C ALA A 137 -1.37 6.19 -5.90
N HIS A 138 -2.52 5.74 -6.39
CA HIS A 138 -3.76 6.51 -6.32
C HIS A 138 -4.17 6.80 -4.87
N VAL A 139 -4.24 5.78 -4.01
CA VAL A 139 -4.70 5.96 -2.62
C VAL A 139 -3.70 6.75 -1.76
N ASN A 140 -2.41 6.74 -2.09
CA ASN A 140 -1.38 7.52 -1.39
C ASN A 140 -1.27 8.98 -1.86
N ASN A 141 -1.90 9.37 -2.97
CA ASN A 141 -1.87 10.75 -3.46
C ASN A 141 -2.79 11.71 -2.68
N TYR A 142 -3.53 11.21 -1.69
CA TYR A 142 -4.47 12.00 -0.90
C TYR A 142 -3.83 12.45 0.42
N VAL A 143 -4.12 13.68 0.81
CA VAL A 143 -3.63 14.29 2.07
C VAL A 143 -4.74 14.48 3.12
N SER A 144 -5.99 14.16 2.76
CA SER A 144 -7.12 14.23 3.69
C SER A 144 -8.30 13.35 3.25
N ILE A 145 -9.10 12.91 4.23
CA ILE A 145 -10.36 12.16 3.99
C ILE A 145 -11.40 12.98 3.21
N PRO A 146 -11.70 14.25 3.56
CA PRO A 146 -12.64 15.06 2.78
C PRO A 146 -12.27 15.14 1.29
N GLY A 147 -10.99 15.41 0.99
CA GLY A 147 -10.52 15.51 -0.39
C GLY A 147 -10.55 14.17 -1.15
N MET A 148 -10.54 13.05 -0.42
CA MET A 148 -10.77 11.72 -1.00
C MET A 148 -12.23 11.52 -1.38
N LEU A 149 -13.14 11.83 -0.45
CA LEU A 149 -14.59 11.69 -0.63
C LEU A 149 -15.13 12.54 -1.79
N GLU A 150 -14.69 13.79 -1.89
CA GLU A 150 -15.06 14.70 -3.00
C GLU A 150 -14.67 14.14 -4.37
N LYS A 151 -13.62 13.32 -4.43
CA LYS A 151 -13.09 12.72 -5.65
C LYS A 151 -13.61 11.29 -5.89
N LYS A 152 -14.79 10.92 -5.35
CA LYS A 152 -15.47 9.64 -5.57
C LYS A 152 -15.38 9.14 -7.02
N ALA A 153 -15.62 10.01 -7.99
CA ALA A 153 -15.59 9.66 -9.41
C ALA A 153 -14.25 9.06 -9.87
N ARG A 154 -13.12 9.43 -9.24
CA ARG A 154 -11.80 8.87 -9.55
C ARG A 154 -11.57 7.46 -8.99
N PHE A 155 -12.40 7.05 -8.03
CA PHE A 155 -12.34 5.72 -7.40
C PHE A 155 -13.29 4.71 -8.07
N LEU A 156 -14.36 5.17 -8.73
CA LEU A 156 -15.37 4.30 -9.36
C LEU A 156 -14.77 3.21 -10.26
N PRO A 157 -13.80 3.49 -11.16
CA PRO A 157 -13.25 2.44 -12.02
C PRO A 157 -12.57 1.30 -11.24
N TYR A 158 -12.06 1.57 -10.04
CA TYR A 158 -11.45 0.53 -9.20
C TYR A 158 -12.48 -0.34 -8.49
N GLY A 159 -13.66 0.22 -8.15
CA GLY A 159 -14.77 -0.51 -7.53
C GLY A 159 -15.54 -1.41 -8.51
N GLU A 160 -15.44 -1.12 -9.81
CA GLU A 160 -16.01 -1.94 -10.88
C GLU A 160 -15.16 -3.19 -11.18
N ASP A 161 -13.89 -3.18 -10.79
CA ASP A 161 -12.95 -4.27 -11.00
C ASP A 161 -13.03 -5.31 -9.88
N ILE A 162 -13.85 -6.34 -10.09
CA ILE A 162 -14.16 -7.35 -9.07
C ILE A 162 -12.89 -8.04 -8.54
N LEU A 163 -11.93 -8.38 -9.41
CA LEU A 163 -10.69 -9.05 -8.99
C LEU A 163 -9.84 -8.14 -8.10
N LEU A 164 -9.74 -6.85 -8.43
CA LEU A 164 -9.08 -5.87 -7.59
C LEU A 164 -9.78 -5.72 -6.24
N VAL A 165 -11.11 -5.59 -6.23
CA VAL A 165 -11.89 -5.44 -5.01
C VAL A 165 -11.72 -6.67 -4.11
N MET A 166 -11.79 -7.89 -4.65
CA MET A 166 -11.56 -9.11 -3.87
C MET A 166 -10.16 -9.15 -3.27
N ARG A 167 -9.14 -8.76 -4.05
CA ARG A 167 -7.77 -8.66 -3.54
C ARG A 167 -7.65 -7.64 -2.41
N ILE A 168 -8.24 -6.45 -2.57
CA ILE A 168 -8.29 -5.42 -1.53
C ILE A 168 -8.98 -5.94 -0.26
N MET A 169 -10.12 -6.63 -0.39
CA MET A 169 -10.81 -7.24 0.74
C MET A 169 -9.93 -8.24 1.48
N LYS A 170 -9.17 -9.07 0.76
CA LYS A 170 -8.21 -10.00 1.36
C LYS A 170 -7.08 -9.25 2.09
N VAL A 171 -6.56 -8.14 1.54
CA VAL A 171 -5.57 -7.30 2.24
C VAL A 171 -6.15 -6.71 3.52
N LEU A 172 -7.33 -6.08 3.45
CA LEU A 172 -7.99 -5.47 4.61
C LEU A 172 -8.24 -6.48 5.73
N ARG A 173 -8.73 -7.69 5.39
CA ARG A 173 -8.96 -8.78 6.35
C ARG A 173 -7.67 -9.39 6.87
N GLY A 174 -6.66 -9.59 6.03
CA GLY A 174 -5.34 -10.08 6.44
C GLY A 174 -4.67 -9.15 7.45
N GLN A 175 -4.99 -7.86 7.36
CA GLN A 175 -4.56 -6.82 8.30
C GLN A 175 -5.54 -6.60 9.47
N ARG A 176 -6.59 -7.43 9.58
CA ARG A 176 -7.68 -7.30 10.57
C ARG A 176 -8.23 -5.87 10.66
N TYR A 177 -8.38 -5.22 9.50
CA TYR A 177 -8.77 -3.82 9.40
C TYR A 177 -7.96 -2.88 10.31
N THR A 178 -6.66 -3.16 10.42
CA THR A 178 -5.60 -2.36 11.06
C THR A 178 -5.47 -2.46 12.59
N GLU A 179 -6.01 -3.51 13.20
CA GLU A 179 -5.70 -3.89 14.59
C GLU A 179 -4.22 -4.33 14.75
N ALA A 180 -3.63 -4.91 13.70
CA ALA A 180 -2.31 -5.54 13.77
C ALA A 180 -1.09 -4.59 13.63
N GLU A 181 -1.30 -3.36 13.15
CA GLU A 181 -0.19 -2.46 12.78
C GLU A 181 -0.17 -1.14 13.57
N ASN A 182 -0.98 -0.98 14.64
CA ASN A 182 -1.12 0.28 15.40
C ASN A 182 -1.27 1.51 14.50
N LEU A 183 -1.94 1.32 13.36
CA LEU A 183 -2.12 2.37 12.37
C LEU A 183 -3.01 3.44 12.98
N ARG A 184 -2.51 4.69 12.98
CA ARG A 184 -3.31 5.85 13.39
C ARG A 184 -4.65 5.79 12.65
N VAL A 185 -5.73 6.13 13.36
CA VAL A 185 -7.11 6.06 12.85
C VAL A 185 -7.28 6.74 11.47
N THR A 186 -6.40 7.68 11.13
CA THR A 186 -6.42 8.48 9.90
C THR A 186 -5.48 8.03 8.78
N GLN A 187 -4.92 6.80 8.82
CA GLN A 187 -4.07 6.31 7.74
C GLN A 187 -4.80 6.32 6.39
N LEU A 188 -4.40 7.23 5.50
CA LEU A 188 -5.21 7.61 4.34
C LEU A 188 -5.23 6.52 3.27
N TRP A 189 -4.11 5.81 3.06
CA TRP A 189 -4.07 4.69 2.11
C TRP A 189 -5.07 3.60 2.50
N PHE A 190 -5.24 3.34 3.80
CA PHE A 190 -6.19 2.34 4.31
C PHE A 190 -7.61 2.75 3.95
N TRP A 191 -7.97 4.00 4.24
CA TRP A 191 -9.30 4.53 3.90
C TRP A 191 -9.54 4.61 2.39
N GLY A 192 -8.49 4.82 1.58
CA GLY A 192 -8.58 4.73 0.13
C GLY A 192 -8.93 3.32 -0.35
N LEU A 193 -8.32 2.29 0.23
CA LEU A 193 -8.67 0.89 -0.06
C LEU A 193 -10.07 0.53 0.42
N VAL A 194 -10.46 0.98 1.63
CA VAL A 194 -11.83 0.83 2.14
C VAL A 194 -12.82 1.49 1.18
N PHE A 195 -12.52 2.69 0.68
CA PHE A 195 -13.43 3.38 -0.24
C PHE A 195 -13.65 2.59 -1.53
N ILE A 196 -12.58 2.05 -2.12
CA ILE A 196 -12.68 1.17 -3.30
C ILE A 196 -13.60 -0.02 -3.00
N ALA A 197 -13.41 -0.69 -1.86
CA ALA A 197 -14.23 -1.82 -1.47
C ALA A 197 -15.70 -1.44 -1.24
N LEU A 198 -15.98 -0.27 -0.66
CA LEU A 198 -17.35 0.23 -0.48
C LEU A 198 -18.04 0.56 -1.82
N LEU A 199 -17.29 0.98 -2.85
CA LEU A 199 -17.89 1.26 -4.16
C LEU A 199 -18.37 -0.01 -4.90
N HIS A 200 -18.04 -1.19 -4.39
CA HIS A 200 -18.60 -2.46 -4.85
C HIS A 200 -19.69 -2.96 -3.88
N PRO A 201 -21.00 -2.99 -4.26
CA PRO A 201 -22.09 -3.21 -3.30
C PRO A 201 -22.00 -4.50 -2.47
N PRO A 202 -21.63 -5.67 -3.03
CA PRO A 202 -21.41 -6.88 -2.23
C PRO A 202 -20.32 -6.69 -1.16
N SER A 203 -19.20 -6.06 -1.51
CA SER A 203 -18.09 -5.81 -0.58
C SER A 203 -18.43 -4.77 0.47
N ALA A 204 -19.25 -3.78 0.15
CA ALA A 204 -19.65 -2.74 1.10
C ALA A 204 -20.30 -3.33 2.37
N ARG A 205 -21.23 -4.27 2.19
CA ARG A 205 -21.90 -4.95 3.31
C ARG A 205 -20.92 -5.72 4.17
N VAL A 206 -19.98 -6.41 3.52
CA VAL A 206 -18.95 -7.22 4.19
C VAL A 206 -18.00 -6.35 5.00
N VAL A 207 -17.54 -5.22 4.46
CA VAL A 207 -16.69 -4.26 5.20
C VAL A 207 -17.39 -3.77 6.46
N VAL A 208 -18.67 -3.39 6.35
CA VAL A 208 -19.44 -2.90 7.50
C VAL A 208 -19.65 -4.01 8.53
N GLU A 209 -19.96 -5.23 8.10
CA GLU A 209 -20.09 -6.38 8.99
C GLU A 209 -18.78 -6.68 9.73
N ASP A 210 -17.66 -6.75 9.01
CA ASP A 210 -16.35 -7.01 9.61
C ASP A 210 -15.99 -5.93 10.65
N LEU A 211 -16.10 -4.64 10.29
CA LEU A 211 -15.76 -3.53 11.19
C LEU A 211 -16.69 -3.42 12.40
N THR A 212 -18.00 -3.67 12.22
CA THR A 212 -18.97 -3.66 13.34
C THR A 212 -18.82 -4.86 14.26
N THR A 213 -18.23 -5.95 13.78
CA THR A 213 -17.87 -7.14 14.58
C THR A 213 -16.61 -6.91 15.40
N LEU A 214 -15.60 -6.25 14.81
CA LEU A 214 -14.34 -5.92 15.48
C LEU A 214 -14.46 -4.75 16.48
N PHE A 215 -15.50 -3.93 16.34
CA PHE A 215 -15.75 -2.79 17.21
C PHE A 215 -15.84 -3.18 18.70
N ASP A 216 -14.94 -2.62 19.51
CA ASP A 216 -14.84 -2.88 20.95
C ASP A 216 -15.38 -1.74 21.84
N GLY A 217 -15.82 -0.63 21.24
CA GLY A 217 -16.34 0.54 21.96
C GLY A 217 -15.28 1.54 22.46
N SER A 218 -14.00 1.29 22.21
CA SER A 218 -12.92 2.26 22.51
C SER A 218 -13.02 3.52 21.65
N GLY A 219 -12.37 4.61 22.10
CA GLY A 219 -12.34 5.88 21.37
C GLY A 219 -11.82 5.75 19.93
N ASP A 220 -10.72 4.99 19.74
CA ASP A 220 -10.17 4.74 18.40
C ASP A 220 -11.17 4.03 17.48
N TRP A 221 -11.95 3.10 18.01
CA TRP A 221 -12.97 2.38 17.25
C TRP A 221 -14.20 3.24 16.97
N ILE A 222 -14.56 4.16 17.87
CA ILE A 222 -15.59 5.18 17.62
C ILE A 222 -15.16 6.06 16.45
N ASP A 223 -13.95 6.64 16.51
CA ASP A 223 -13.42 7.49 15.44
C ASP A 223 -13.37 6.75 14.09
N ARG A 224 -12.99 5.47 14.08
CA ARG A 224 -13.01 4.63 12.87
C ARG A 224 -14.41 4.47 12.30
N LEU A 225 -15.41 4.17 13.14
CA LEU A 225 -16.79 4.03 12.67
C LEU A 225 -17.37 5.36 12.20
N GLU A 226 -17.01 6.49 12.82
CA GLU A 226 -17.39 7.82 12.34
C GLU A 226 -16.80 8.12 10.96
N ILE A 227 -15.52 7.77 10.73
CA ILE A 227 -14.92 7.89 9.40
C ILE A 227 -15.64 6.99 8.40
N LEU A 228 -15.85 5.71 8.73
CA LEU A 228 -16.57 4.74 7.89
C LEU A 228 -17.95 5.29 7.48
N ARG A 229 -18.70 5.82 8.44
CA ARG A 229 -20.02 6.44 8.22
C ARG A 229 -19.97 7.50 7.11
N ARG A 230 -18.95 8.37 7.11
CA ARG A 230 -18.78 9.42 6.08
C ARG A 230 -18.57 8.81 4.69
N TYR A 231 -17.80 7.73 4.59
CA TYR A 231 -17.63 7.01 3.33
C TYR A 231 -18.93 6.35 2.86
N LEU A 232 -19.71 5.75 3.76
CA LEU A 232 -20.99 5.12 3.43
C LEU A 232 -22.02 6.11 2.90
N VAL A 233 -22.10 7.31 3.50
CA VAL A 233 -22.95 8.41 3.01
C VAL A 233 -22.58 8.78 1.57
N VAL A 234 -21.29 8.98 1.30
CA VAL A 234 -20.80 9.37 -0.03
C VAL A 234 -20.93 8.23 -1.03
N ALA A 235 -20.75 6.98 -0.59
CA ALA A 235 -20.91 5.81 -1.43
C ALA A 235 -22.39 5.57 -1.80
N GLY A 236 -23.33 5.97 -0.94
CA GLY A 236 -24.77 5.94 -1.20
C GLY A 236 -25.50 4.75 -0.54
N TYR A 237 -25.08 4.35 0.66
CA TYR A 237 -25.67 3.21 1.39
C TYR A 237 -26.38 3.66 2.68
N PRO A 238 -27.62 4.20 2.59
CA PRO A 238 -28.34 4.69 3.78
C PRO A 238 -28.63 3.60 4.81
N ASP A 239 -28.88 2.37 4.37
CA ASP A 239 -29.10 1.20 5.24
C ASP A 239 -27.84 0.85 6.06
N LEU A 240 -26.66 0.95 5.44
CA LEU A 240 -25.40 0.70 6.11
C LEU A 240 -25.02 1.84 7.05
N VAL A 241 -25.36 3.09 6.71
CA VAL A 241 -25.20 4.24 7.62
C VAL A 241 -26.02 4.04 8.89
N GLU A 242 -27.30 3.66 8.76
CA GLU A 242 -28.16 3.38 9.92
C GLU A 242 -27.57 2.27 10.82
N LYS A 243 -27.08 1.18 10.20
CA LYS A 243 -26.40 0.11 10.95
C LYS A 243 -25.17 0.61 11.70
N THR A 244 -24.36 1.47 11.09
CA THR A 244 -23.19 2.08 11.76
C THR A 244 -23.61 3.02 12.89
N ASP A 245 -24.66 3.82 12.69
CA ASP A 245 -25.19 4.76 13.68
C ASP A 245 -25.74 4.04 14.91
N LEU A 246 -26.46 2.94 14.73
CA LEU A 246 -26.90 2.09 15.83
C LEU A 246 -25.71 1.56 16.65
N LYS A 247 -24.62 1.17 15.99
CA LYS A 247 -23.42 0.68 16.69
C LYS A 247 -22.74 1.80 17.49
N LEU A 248 -22.58 2.99 16.90
CA LEU A 248 -22.02 4.17 17.57
C LEU A 248 -22.86 4.60 18.79
N ALA A 249 -24.18 4.59 18.65
CA ALA A 249 -25.13 4.91 19.71
C ALA A 249 -24.97 3.99 20.94
N THR A 250 -24.77 2.69 20.71
CA THR A 250 -24.57 1.73 21.82
C THR A 250 -23.31 2.01 22.65
N ALA A 251 -22.25 2.57 22.06
CA ALA A 251 -21.00 2.85 22.76
C ALA A 251 -20.99 4.20 23.47
N THR A 252 -21.70 5.20 22.94
CA THR A 252 -21.73 6.56 23.49
C THR A 252 -22.83 6.77 24.53
N GLY A 253 -23.63 5.74 24.84
CA GLY A 253 -24.77 5.82 25.76
C GLY A 253 -25.89 6.75 25.27
N SER A 254 -25.82 7.21 24.02
CA SER A 254 -26.78 8.12 23.40
C SER A 254 -27.76 7.27 22.58
N ARG A 255 -29.06 7.27 22.93
CA ARG A 255 -30.08 6.63 22.07
C ARG A 255 -30.14 7.39 20.73
N PRO A 256 -30.19 6.70 19.58
CA PRO A 256 -30.41 7.38 18.32
C PRO A 256 -31.84 7.95 18.32
N GLU A 257 -31.97 9.26 18.10
CA GLU A 257 -33.26 9.88 17.82
C GLU A 257 -33.70 9.41 16.42
N LEU A 258 -34.71 8.53 16.40
CA LEU A 258 -35.39 8.10 15.19
C LEU A 258 -36.07 9.32 14.56
N ALA A 259 -35.70 9.66 13.33
CA ALA A 259 -36.41 10.61 12.47
C ALA A 259 -37.38 9.86 11.54
#